data_AF-A0A2X2IWH9-F1
#
_entry.id   AF-A0A2X2IWH9-F1
#
_cell.length_a   1.000
_cell.length_b   1.000
_cell.length_c   1.000
_cell.angle_alpha   90.00
_cell.angle_beta   90.00
_cell.angle_gamma   90.00
#
_symmetry.space_group_name_H-M   'P 1'
#
loop_
_entity.id
_entity.type
_entity.pdbx_description
1 polymer ?
#
loop_
_entity_poly.entity_id
_entity_poly.type
_entity_poly.pdbx_seq_one_letter_code
_entity_poly.pdbx_strand_id
1 'polypeptide(L)'
;MKLIKGLGKKIVNLYNDLSDADSSWTNRRYDFYLIFGSTDELKAPWIQTNWKRDFQPYFDLLLKQVNNSNETGIRVDKFNLERRISKNNNETFIYHAPIKVGRLKWDEKSHEKWTISDNSENYFQRFELWSPIWTICERRDVPPEIYITITNQRSFQNGYKIEFGYFMVIAVAKNLNIDSKSILKELSEKIDSKATIFKTRRWGKPEKFGDWKFLN
;
A
#
# COMPACT_ATOMS: atom_id res chain seq x y z
N MET A 1 38.73 -36.90 2.35
CA MET A 1 38.67 -35.56 2.98
C MET A 1 38.44 -34.39 2.01
N LYS A 2 38.85 -34.45 0.72
CA LYS A 2 38.57 -33.39 -0.29
C LYS A 2 37.12 -33.36 -0.82
N LEU A 3 36.46 -34.52 -0.94
CA LEU A 3 35.06 -34.64 -1.42
C LEU A 3 34.03 -33.96 -0.49
N ILE A 4 34.21 -34.06 0.83
CA ILE A 4 33.29 -33.49 1.83
C ILE A 4 33.36 -31.94 1.82
N LYS A 5 34.56 -31.36 1.60
CA LYS A 5 34.73 -29.90 1.48
C LYS A 5 34.09 -29.32 0.22
N GLY A 6 34.09 -30.07 -0.89
CA GLY A 6 33.45 -29.66 -2.15
C GLY A 6 31.92 -29.67 -2.08
N LEU A 7 31.35 -30.64 -1.35
CA LEU A 7 29.89 -30.72 -1.12
C LEU A 7 29.39 -29.57 -0.22
N GLY A 8 30.11 -29.29 0.87
CA GLY A 8 29.77 -28.19 1.77
C GLY A 8 29.78 -26.82 1.07
N LYS A 9 30.77 -26.58 0.19
CA LYS A 9 30.85 -25.34 -0.59
C LYS A 9 29.71 -25.21 -1.62
N LYS A 10 29.28 -26.32 -2.23
CA LYS A 10 28.11 -26.33 -3.13
C LYS A 10 26.79 -26.09 -2.39
N ILE A 11 26.62 -26.65 -1.19
CA ILE A 11 25.40 -26.46 -0.38
C ILE A 11 25.32 -25.02 0.14
N VAL A 12 26.44 -24.44 0.60
CA VAL A 12 26.49 -23.04 1.03
C VAL A 12 26.23 -22.09 -0.14
N ASN A 13 26.79 -22.36 -1.32
CA ASN A 13 26.49 -21.55 -2.51
C ASN A 13 25.03 -21.70 -2.96
N LEU A 14 24.45 -22.90 -2.90
CA LEU A 14 23.05 -23.12 -3.22
C LEU A 14 22.12 -22.42 -2.22
N TYR A 15 22.46 -22.43 -0.93
CA TYR A 15 21.71 -21.71 0.10
C TYR A 15 21.81 -20.19 -0.08
N ASN A 16 23.00 -19.67 -0.38
CA ASN A 16 23.21 -18.25 -0.68
C ASN A 16 22.49 -17.82 -1.96
N ASP A 17 22.54 -18.64 -3.03
CA ASP A 17 21.81 -18.39 -4.28
C ASP A 17 20.29 -18.45 -4.07
N LEU A 18 19.80 -19.34 -3.20
CA LEU A 18 18.37 -19.42 -2.82
C LEU A 18 17.94 -18.24 -1.92
N SER A 19 18.81 -17.77 -1.02
CA SER A 19 18.53 -16.60 -0.18
C SER A 19 18.61 -15.29 -0.96
N ASP A 20 19.55 -15.17 -1.91
CA ASP A 20 19.67 -14.01 -2.82
C ASP A 20 18.57 -14.01 -3.89
N ALA A 21 18.04 -15.18 -4.26
CA ALA A 21 16.90 -15.28 -5.14
C ALA A 21 15.61 -14.69 -4.55
N ASP A 22 15.46 -14.55 -3.23
CA ASP A 22 14.26 -13.94 -2.62
C ASP A 22 14.49 -12.52 -2.10
N SER A 23 15.72 -11.99 -2.24
CA SER A 23 16.09 -10.65 -1.75
C SER A 23 16.13 -9.57 -2.83
N SER A 24 16.19 -9.93 -4.12
CA SER A 24 16.35 -8.96 -5.22
C SER A 24 15.04 -8.45 -5.82
N TRP A 25 15.08 -7.25 -6.41
CA TRP A 25 13.93 -6.58 -7.06
C TRP A 25 13.21 -7.42 -8.12
N THR A 26 13.93 -8.30 -8.81
CA THR A 26 13.39 -9.02 -9.97
C THR A 26 12.93 -10.43 -9.66
N ASN A 27 13.26 -10.95 -8.48
CA ASN A 27 13.02 -12.33 -8.10
C ASN A 27 12.12 -12.51 -6.88
N ARG A 28 12.14 -11.56 -5.92
CA ARG A 28 11.31 -11.63 -4.72
C ARG A 28 9.84 -11.81 -5.06
N ARG A 29 9.21 -12.77 -4.39
CA ARG A 29 7.79 -13.07 -4.54
C ARG A 29 6.97 -12.35 -3.48
N TYR A 30 5.77 -11.94 -3.89
CA TYR A 30 4.78 -11.27 -3.06
C TYR A 30 3.45 -11.97 -3.17
N ASP A 31 2.75 -12.12 -2.06
CA ASP A 31 1.30 -12.21 -2.08
C ASP A 31 0.77 -10.79 -2.37
N PHE A 32 0.11 -10.63 -3.51
CA PHE A 32 -0.29 -9.36 -4.09
C PHE A 32 -1.80 -9.30 -4.19
N TYR A 33 -2.38 -8.25 -3.62
CA TYR A 33 -3.81 -8.07 -3.43
C TYR A 33 -4.26 -6.78 -4.09
N LEU A 34 -5.42 -6.84 -4.75
CA LEU A 34 -6.16 -5.70 -5.23
C LEU A 34 -7.50 -5.69 -4.51
N ILE A 35 -7.78 -4.59 -3.79
CA ILE A 35 -9.00 -4.43 -3.01
C ILE A 35 -9.80 -3.26 -3.57
N PHE A 36 -11.03 -3.54 -3.99
CA PHE A 36 -11.99 -2.58 -4.52
C PHE A 36 -12.92 -2.14 -3.38
N GLY A 37 -12.70 -0.94 -2.88
CA GLY A 37 -13.36 -0.40 -1.70
C GLY A 37 -14.84 -0.08 -1.90
N SER A 38 -15.56 0.03 -0.78
CA SER A 38 -16.96 0.46 -0.75
C SER A 38 -17.16 1.82 -1.44
N THR A 39 -18.35 2.02 -2.01
CA THR A 39 -18.80 3.33 -2.53
C THR A 39 -19.41 4.23 -1.47
N ASP A 40 -19.54 3.75 -0.22
CA ASP A 40 -19.96 4.59 0.90
C ASP A 40 -18.82 5.54 1.30
N GLU A 41 -19.09 6.85 1.27
CA GLU A 41 -18.09 7.89 1.64
C GLU A 41 -17.73 7.83 3.11
N LEU A 42 -18.73 7.53 3.94
CA LEU A 42 -18.60 7.51 5.38
C LEU A 42 -17.76 6.33 5.86
N LYS A 43 -17.39 5.40 4.97
CA LYS A 43 -16.49 4.27 5.21
C LYS A 43 -15.09 4.46 4.61
N ALA A 44 -14.75 5.66 4.13
CA ALA A 44 -13.47 5.88 3.46
C ALA A 44 -12.26 5.74 4.41
N PRO A 45 -11.11 5.21 3.92
CA PRO A 45 -9.93 4.94 4.73
C PRO A 45 -9.21 6.20 5.25
N TRP A 46 -9.39 7.35 4.60
CA TRP A 46 -8.78 8.60 5.05
C TRP A 46 -9.58 9.29 6.16
N ILE A 47 -10.79 8.82 6.48
CA ILE A 47 -11.53 9.30 7.64
C ILE A 47 -10.86 8.76 8.90
N GLN A 48 -10.48 9.65 9.81
CA GLN A 48 -9.62 9.32 10.96
C GLN A 48 -10.20 8.18 11.83
N THR A 49 -11.51 8.20 12.08
CA THR A 49 -12.19 7.17 12.89
C THR A 49 -12.19 5.80 12.20
N ASN A 50 -12.50 5.77 10.91
CA ASN A 50 -12.44 4.54 10.10
C ASN A 50 -11.01 4.01 10.00
N TRP A 51 -10.03 4.88 9.75
CA TRP A 51 -8.63 4.47 9.67
C TRP A 51 -8.21 3.69 10.91
N LYS A 52 -8.43 4.28 12.09
CA LYS A 52 -8.06 3.68 13.39
C LYS A 52 -8.81 2.40 13.68
N ARG A 53 -10.09 2.33 13.32
CA ARG A 53 -10.97 1.21 13.68
C ARG A 53 -10.87 0.03 12.70
N ASP A 54 -10.78 0.33 11.40
CA ASP A 54 -11.07 -0.63 10.33
C ASP A 54 -9.86 -0.95 9.45
N PHE A 55 -8.84 -0.09 9.39
CA PHE A 55 -7.69 -0.27 8.48
C PHE A 55 -6.37 -0.48 9.22
N GLN A 56 -6.01 0.46 10.09
CA GLN A 56 -4.75 0.47 10.83
C GLN A 56 -4.47 -0.85 11.57
N PRO A 57 -5.43 -1.48 12.30
CA PRO A 57 -5.15 -2.71 13.03
C PRO A 57 -4.69 -3.86 12.13
N TYR A 58 -5.21 -3.96 10.90
CA TYR A 58 -4.83 -5.01 9.95
C TYR A 58 -3.44 -4.73 9.35
N PHE A 59 -3.12 -3.47 9.08
CA PHE A 59 -1.78 -3.10 8.62
C PHE A 59 -0.74 -3.24 9.74
N ASP A 60 -1.12 -3.02 10.99
CA ASP A 60 -0.28 -3.31 12.16
C ASP A 60 0.07 -4.80 12.24
N LEU A 61 -0.88 -5.71 11.97
CA LEU A 61 -0.62 -7.14 11.95
C LEU A 61 0.44 -7.54 10.91
N LEU A 62 0.40 -6.90 9.73
CA LEU A 62 1.41 -7.12 8.69
C LEU A 62 2.77 -6.53 9.08
N LEU A 63 2.79 -5.27 9.54
CA LEU A 63 4.03 -4.54 9.79
C LEU A 63 4.78 -5.00 11.04
N LYS A 64 4.11 -5.61 12.02
CA LYS A 64 4.75 -6.20 13.22
C LYS A 64 5.77 -7.29 12.89
N GLN A 65 5.66 -7.91 11.73
CA GLN A 65 6.54 -8.99 11.29
C GLN A 65 7.79 -8.49 10.55
N VAL A 66 7.87 -7.18 10.28
CA VAL A 66 9.02 -6.57 9.64
C VAL A 66 10.09 -6.24 10.69
N ASN A 67 11.28 -6.82 10.53
CA ASN A 67 12.39 -6.67 11.48
C ASN A 67 12.81 -5.20 11.68
N ASN A 68 12.73 -4.37 10.64
CA ASN A 68 13.08 -2.95 10.69
C ASN A 68 11.85 -2.06 10.51
N SER A 69 10.78 -2.30 11.26
CA SER A 69 9.52 -1.56 11.16
C SER A 69 9.68 -0.03 11.36
N ASN A 70 10.72 0.40 12.07
CA ASN A 70 11.12 1.80 12.23
C ASN A 70 11.56 2.50 10.93
N GLU A 71 11.87 1.73 9.89
CA GLU A 71 12.20 2.19 8.55
C GLU A 71 10.97 2.33 7.64
N THR A 72 9.78 2.00 8.14
CA THR A 72 8.51 2.17 7.42
C THR A 72 8.24 3.66 7.17
N GLY A 73 7.98 3.99 5.92
CA GLY A 73 7.68 5.34 5.48
C GLY A 73 6.31 5.44 4.83
N ILE A 74 5.63 6.56 5.09
CA ILE A 74 4.35 6.91 4.49
C ILE A 74 4.51 8.14 3.61
N ARG A 75 3.81 8.16 2.47
CA ARG A 75 3.61 9.31 1.59
C ARG A 75 2.12 9.50 1.38
N VAL A 76 1.66 10.75 1.44
CA VAL A 76 0.24 11.09 1.22
C VAL A 76 0.13 12.33 0.37
N ASP A 77 -0.76 12.26 -0.62
CA ASP A 77 -1.21 13.39 -1.41
C ASP A 77 -2.62 13.79 -0.93
N LYS A 78 -2.74 15.00 -0.36
CA LYS A 78 -4.01 15.60 0.03
C LYS A 78 -4.02 17.11 -0.24
N PHE A 79 -5.21 17.67 -0.41
CA PHE A 79 -5.42 19.01 -0.94
C PHE A 79 -6.46 19.78 -0.12
N ASN A 80 -6.30 21.10 0.01
CA ASN A 80 -7.40 21.99 0.36
C ASN A 80 -8.20 22.29 -0.90
N LEU A 81 -9.53 22.38 -0.77
CA LEU A 81 -10.41 22.81 -1.84
C LEU A 81 -10.62 24.32 -1.75
N GLU A 82 -10.10 25.07 -2.71
CA GLU A 82 -10.23 26.54 -2.75
C GLU A 82 -11.08 26.97 -3.95
N ARG A 83 -12.14 27.74 -3.72
CA ARG A 83 -12.86 28.38 -4.81
C ARG A 83 -12.05 29.55 -5.36
N ARG A 84 -11.70 29.51 -6.64
CA ARG A 84 -10.94 30.55 -7.33
C ARG A 84 -11.68 31.02 -8.58
N ILE A 85 -11.38 32.25 -9.00
CA ILE A 85 -11.93 32.85 -10.22
C ILE A 85 -10.82 32.90 -11.26
N SER A 86 -11.11 32.37 -12.46
CA SER A 86 -10.21 32.42 -13.60
C SER A 86 -10.07 33.86 -14.10
N LYS A 87 -8.83 34.31 -14.29
CA LYS A 87 -8.52 35.68 -14.76
C LYS A 87 -8.94 35.92 -16.22
N ASN A 88 -9.09 34.85 -17.01
CA ASN A 88 -9.29 34.96 -18.46
C ASN A 88 -10.78 35.06 -18.83
N ASN A 89 -11.67 34.44 -18.05
CA ASN A 89 -13.10 34.32 -18.38
C ASN A 89 -14.02 34.55 -17.16
N ASN A 90 -13.47 34.95 -16.00
CA ASN A 90 -14.21 35.14 -14.74
C ASN A 90 -15.02 33.90 -14.27
N GLU A 91 -14.71 32.71 -14.79
CA GLU A 91 -15.36 31.48 -14.34
C GLU A 91 -14.82 31.04 -12.99
N THR A 92 -15.73 30.57 -12.13
CA THR A 92 -15.36 30.01 -10.82
C THR A 92 -14.99 28.54 -10.98
N PHE A 93 -13.87 28.12 -10.40
CA PHE A 93 -13.40 26.75 -10.38
C PHE A 93 -12.89 26.35 -8.99
N ILE A 94 -12.80 25.05 -8.74
CA ILE A 94 -12.21 24.51 -7.51
C ILE A 94 -10.73 24.23 -7.78
N TYR A 95 -9.87 24.95 -7.08
CA TYR A 95 -8.43 24.73 -7.06
C TYR A 95 -8.06 23.76 -5.95
N HIS A 96 -7.20 22.79 -6.29
CA HIS A 96 -6.68 21.80 -5.35
C HIS A 96 -5.32 22.27 -4.84
N ALA A 97 -5.28 22.96 -3.71
CA ALA A 97 -4.03 23.44 -3.12
C ALA A 97 -3.32 22.31 -2.36
N PRO A 98 -2.11 21.87 -2.75
CA PRO A 98 -1.44 20.75 -2.11
C PRO A 98 -1.08 21.05 -0.65
N ILE A 99 -1.38 20.11 0.27
CA ILE A 99 -1.02 20.22 1.69
C ILE A 99 0.28 19.45 1.94
N LYS A 100 1.30 20.11 2.48
CA LYS A 100 2.56 19.47 2.86
C LYS A 100 2.45 18.81 4.23
N VAL A 101 2.48 17.48 4.28
CA VAL A 101 2.43 16.69 5.53
C VAL A 101 3.81 16.35 6.11
N GLY A 102 4.88 16.63 5.37
CA GLY A 102 6.26 16.35 5.77
C GLY A 102 6.61 14.85 5.74
N ARG A 103 7.66 14.46 6.47
CA ARG A 103 8.06 13.05 6.59
C ARG A 103 7.12 12.33 7.55
N LEU A 104 6.43 11.31 7.05
CA LEU A 104 5.51 10.47 7.82
C LEU A 104 6.13 9.09 8.06
N LYS A 105 5.87 8.55 9.25
CA LYS A 105 6.23 7.21 9.69
C LYS A 105 4.98 6.42 10.01
N TRP A 106 5.13 5.13 10.29
CA TRP A 106 4.05 4.32 10.84
C TRP A 106 3.91 4.58 12.36
N ASP A 107 3.30 5.72 12.70
CA ASP A 107 3.00 6.12 14.07
C ASP A 107 1.73 6.96 14.15
N GLU A 108 1.15 7.06 15.34
CA GLU A 108 -0.11 7.75 15.59
C GLU A 108 -0.06 9.22 15.16
N LYS A 109 1.04 9.91 15.48
CA LYS A 109 1.25 11.32 15.13
C LYS A 109 1.24 11.53 13.61
N SER A 110 1.79 10.60 12.85
CA SER A 110 1.76 10.63 11.39
C SER A 110 0.37 10.35 10.86
N HIS A 111 -0.36 9.40 11.45
CA HIS A 111 -1.75 9.08 11.08
C HIS A 111 -2.67 10.30 11.26
N GLU A 112 -2.56 11.00 12.38
CA GLU A 112 -3.32 12.24 12.65
C GLU A 112 -3.04 13.35 11.61
N LYS A 113 -1.80 13.45 11.10
CA LYS A 113 -1.45 14.49 10.12
C LYS A 113 -2.11 14.30 8.78
N TRP A 114 -2.27 13.05 8.33
CA TRP A 114 -2.69 12.77 6.95
C TRP A 114 -4.16 12.41 6.85
N THR A 115 -4.73 11.75 7.87
CA THR A 115 -6.17 11.49 7.94
C THR A 115 -6.97 12.80 8.01
N ILE A 116 -8.26 12.69 7.70
CA ILE A 116 -9.22 13.77 7.60
C ILE A 116 -10.23 13.58 8.72
N SER A 117 -10.47 14.64 9.48
CA SER A 117 -11.54 14.68 10.47
C SER A 117 -12.88 14.90 9.79
N ASP A 118 -13.97 14.42 10.41
CA ASP A 118 -15.32 14.40 9.81
C ASP A 118 -15.84 15.77 9.34
N ASN A 119 -15.26 16.87 9.86
CA ASN A 119 -15.67 18.25 9.55
C ASN A 119 -14.70 19.00 8.62
N SER A 120 -13.72 18.33 8.02
CA SER A 120 -12.68 18.97 7.22
C SER A 120 -13.00 18.91 5.72
N GLU A 121 -12.91 20.05 5.04
CA GLU A 121 -13.05 20.17 3.58
C GLU A 121 -11.81 19.70 2.80
N ASN A 122 -10.91 18.96 3.45
CA ASN A 122 -9.72 18.43 2.80
C ASN A 122 -10.10 17.30 1.84
N TYR A 123 -9.44 17.26 0.70
CA TYR A 123 -9.56 16.17 -0.25
C TYR A 123 -8.34 15.24 -0.15
N PHE A 124 -8.59 13.95 0.06
CA PHE A 124 -7.55 12.91 -0.02
C PHE A 124 -7.47 12.33 -1.44
N GLN A 125 -6.25 12.23 -1.99
CA GLN A 125 -6.00 11.62 -3.29
C GLN A 125 -5.35 10.25 -3.18
N ARG A 126 -4.24 10.16 -2.43
CA ARG A 126 -3.39 8.96 -2.44
C ARG A 126 -2.65 8.80 -1.12
N PHE A 127 -2.53 7.54 -0.70
CA PHE A 127 -1.64 7.07 0.35
C PHE A 127 -0.71 6.02 -0.24
N GLU A 128 0.54 6.03 0.19
CA GLU A 128 1.55 5.04 -0.14
C GLU A 128 2.41 4.73 1.08
N LEU A 129 2.58 3.45 1.38
CA LEU A 129 3.44 2.94 2.43
C LEU A 129 4.48 1.99 1.85
N TRP A 130 5.70 2.15 2.33
CA TRP A 130 6.83 1.28 2.03
C TRP A 130 7.48 0.85 3.34
N SER A 131 7.74 -0.45 3.47
CA SER A 131 8.54 -1.00 4.56
C SER A 131 9.63 -1.91 4.00
N PRO A 132 10.93 -1.52 4.06
CA PRO A 132 11.42 -0.19 4.46
C PRO A 132 11.06 0.89 3.42
N ILE A 133 11.21 2.17 3.79
CA ILE A 133 10.93 3.31 2.89
C ILE A 133 11.73 3.23 1.58
N TRP A 134 11.17 3.72 0.47
CA TRP A 134 11.78 3.65 -0.87
C TRP A 134 13.25 4.09 -0.93
N THR A 135 13.66 5.17 -0.22
CA THR A 135 15.07 5.61 -0.21
C THR A 135 16.01 4.58 0.42
N ILE A 136 15.52 3.81 1.39
CA ILE A 136 16.27 2.71 2.01
C ILE A 136 16.30 1.52 1.08
N CYS A 137 15.18 1.20 0.42
CA CYS A 137 15.10 0.18 -0.62
C CYS A 137 16.15 0.44 -1.72
N GLU A 138 16.19 1.65 -2.27
CA GLU A 138 17.16 2.05 -3.29
C GLU A 138 18.60 1.97 -2.78
N ARG A 139 18.88 2.54 -1.61
CA ARG A 139 20.24 2.54 -1.04
C ARG A 139 20.78 1.13 -0.79
N ARG A 140 19.92 0.19 -0.42
CA ARG A 140 20.28 -1.21 -0.12
C ARG A 140 20.13 -2.13 -1.33
N ASP A 141 19.62 -1.63 -2.45
CA ASP A 141 19.23 -2.41 -3.62
C ASP A 141 18.33 -3.62 -3.29
N VAL A 142 17.36 -3.40 -2.39
CA VAL A 142 16.36 -4.41 -2.03
C VAL A 142 14.95 -3.84 -2.21
N PRO A 143 13.99 -4.63 -2.71
CA PRO A 143 12.60 -4.20 -2.81
C PRO A 143 11.97 -4.15 -1.40
N PRO A 144 10.78 -3.52 -1.25
CA PRO A 144 10.11 -3.46 0.05
C PRO A 144 9.67 -4.86 0.50
N GLU A 145 9.63 -5.11 1.79
CA GLU A 145 8.99 -6.29 2.37
C GLU A 145 7.47 -6.14 2.36
N ILE A 146 6.97 -4.93 2.62
CA ILE A 146 5.55 -4.58 2.52
C ILE A 146 5.39 -3.29 1.73
N TYR A 147 4.46 -3.29 0.78
CA TYR A 147 4.00 -2.12 0.05
C TYR A 147 2.49 -2.03 0.08
N ILE A 148 1.96 -0.85 0.40
CA ILE A 148 0.52 -0.59 0.43
C ILE A 148 0.25 0.73 -0.29
N THR A 149 -0.73 0.77 -1.18
CA THR A 149 -1.33 2.02 -1.66
C THR A 149 -2.82 2.04 -1.44
N ILE A 150 -3.33 3.25 -1.28
CA ILE A 150 -4.76 3.53 -1.28
C ILE A 150 -4.94 4.75 -2.18
N THR A 151 -5.80 4.64 -3.19
CA THR A 151 -6.11 5.73 -4.11
C THR A 151 -7.58 6.03 -4.06
N ASN A 152 -7.94 7.30 -3.92
CA ASN A 152 -9.31 7.76 -4.05
C ASN A 152 -9.74 7.64 -5.51
N GLN A 153 -10.83 6.92 -5.76
CA GLN A 153 -11.35 6.67 -7.12
C GLN A 153 -12.53 7.57 -7.46
N ARG A 154 -12.92 8.43 -6.53
CA ARG A 154 -13.95 9.44 -6.74
C ARG A 154 -13.32 10.57 -7.53
N SER A 155 -13.79 10.74 -8.76
CA SER A 155 -13.34 11.79 -9.64
C SER A 155 -13.69 13.16 -9.08
N PHE A 156 -12.79 14.13 -9.32
CA PHE A 156 -13.08 15.56 -9.12
C PHE A 156 -14.13 16.07 -10.11
N GLN A 157 -14.21 15.45 -11.28
CA GLN A 157 -15.14 15.80 -12.34
C GLN A 157 -16.44 15.01 -12.15
N ASN A 158 -17.52 15.73 -11.84
CA ASN A 158 -18.88 15.21 -11.81
C ASN A 158 -19.20 14.55 -13.16
N GLY A 159 -19.72 13.32 -13.15
CA GLY A 159 -20.31 12.71 -14.35
C GLY A 159 -20.06 11.22 -14.56
N TYR A 160 -19.04 10.63 -13.92
CA TYR A 160 -18.79 9.19 -14.03
C TYR A 160 -19.45 8.40 -12.90
N LYS A 161 -20.04 7.26 -13.25
CA LYS A 161 -20.57 6.31 -12.26
C LYS A 161 -19.40 5.69 -11.51
N ILE A 162 -19.35 5.93 -10.20
CA ILE A 162 -18.30 5.38 -9.33
C ILE A 162 -18.58 3.90 -9.10
N GLU A 163 -17.70 3.03 -9.59
CA GLU A 163 -17.82 1.57 -9.39
C GLU A 163 -17.30 1.14 -8.02
N PHE A 164 -16.25 1.79 -7.50
CA PHE A 164 -15.68 1.59 -6.17
C PHE A 164 -15.14 2.92 -5.64
N GLY A 165 -15.26 3.19 -4.33
CA GLY A 165 -14.90 4.50 -3.77
C GLY A 165 -13.40 4.71 -3.62
N TYR A 166 -12.64 3.63 -3.43
CA TYR A 166 -11.19 3.64 -3.34
C TYR A 166 -10.62 2.32 -3.85
N PHE A 167 -9.34 2.35 -4.21
CA PHE A 167 -8.61 1.17 -4.69
C PHE A 167 -7.36 0.99 -3.85
N MET A 168 -7.13 -0.23 -3.37
CA MET A 168 -5.91 -0.57 -2.63
C MET A 168 -5.09 -1.61 -3.36
N VAL A 169 -3.77 -1.40 -3.35
CA VAL A 169 -2.78 -2.39 -3.76
C VAL A 169 -1.98 -2.77 -2.55
N ILE A 170 -1.91 -4.06 -2.21
CA ILE A 170 -1.11 -4.55 -1.10
C ILE A 170 -0.18 -5.63 -1.61
N ALA A 171 1.12 -5.50 -1.34
CA ALA A 171 2.11 -6.52 -1.64
C ALA A 171 2.85 -6.88 -0.36
N VAL A 172 2.78 -8.16 0.02
CA VAL A 172 3.47 -8.72 1.19
C VAL A 172 4.48 -9.75 0.73
N ALA A 173 5.75 -9.55 1.06
CA ALA A 173 6.82 -10.45 0.64
C ALA A 173 6.62 -11.84 1.26
N LYS A 174 6.78 -12.90 0.45
CA LYS A 174 6.55 -14.29 0.87
C LYS A 174 7.49 -14.74 1.99
N ASN A 175 8.73 -14.24 1.97
CA ASN A 175 9.76 -14.57 2.95
C ASN A 175 9.45 -14.08 4.37
N LEU A 176 8.48 -13.18 4.55
CA LEU A 176 7.98 -12.79 5.88
C LEU A 176 7.16 -13.91 6.56
N ASN A 177 6.75 -14.95 5.82
CA ASN A 177 5.99 -16.11 6.33
C ASN A 177 4.72 -15.74 7.12
N ILE A 178 4.06 -14.64 6.74
CA ILE A 178 2.80 -14.17 7.33
C ILE A 178 1.62 -14.82 6.61
N ASP A 179 0.57 -15.20 7.35
CA ASP A 179 -0.74 -15.50 6.75
C ASP A 179 -1.46 -14.20 6.31
N SER A 180 -0.87 -13.54 5.31
CA SER A 180 -1.41 -12.31 4.73
C SER A 180 -2.81 -12.52 4.13
N LYS A 181 -3.12 -13.75 3.72
CA LYS A 181 -4.39 -14.09 3.08
C LYS A 181 -5.54 -14.02 4.08
N SER A 182 -5.39 -14.62 5.27
CA SER A 182 -6.42 -14.52 6.31
C SER A 182 -6.62 -13.08 6.76
N ILE A 183 -5.52 -12.37 7.05
CA ILE A 183 -5.54 -10.97 7.50
C ILE A 183 -6.29 -10.08 6.50
N LEU A 184 -5.96 -10.19 5.22
CA LEU A 184 -6.55 -9.33 4.18
C LEU A 184 -7.95 -9.76 3.76
N LYS A 185 -8.31 -11.03 3.97
CA LYS A 185 -9.71 -11.47 3.86
C LYS A 185 -10.56 -10.84 4.95
N GLU A 186 -10.12 -10.87 6.21
CA GLU A 186 -10.83 -10.23 7.31
C GLU A 186 -10.94 -8.71 7.13
N LEU A 187 -9.86 -8.05 6.67
CA LEU A 187 -9.91 -6.63 6.31
C LEU A 187 -10.97 -6.37 5.22
N SER A 188 -10.98 -7.19 4.17
CA SER A 188 -11.92 -7.10 3.05
C SER A 188 -13.37 -7.20 3.50
N GLU A 189 -13.67 -8.15 4.39
CA GLU A 189 -15.00 -8.29 5.01
C GLU A 189 -15.32 -7.08 5.91
N LYS A 190 -14.36 -6.64 6.74
CA LYS A 190 -14.53 -5.53 7.68
C LYS A 190 -14.89 -4.21 7.00
N ILE A 191 -14.25 -3.92 5.86
CA ILE A 191 -14.44 -2.66 5.12
C ILE A 191 -15.55 -2.76 4.06
N ASP A 192 -16.26 -3.90 4.01
CA ASP A 192 -17.34 -4.13 3.05
C ASP A 192 -16.84 -3.89 1.61
N SER A 193 -15.67 -4.48 1.30
CA SER A 193 -15.05 -4.34 -0.02
C SER A 193 -15.91 -5.01 -1.09
N LYS A 194 -16.04 -4.37 -2.25
CA LYS A 194 -16.82 -4.90 -3.38
C LYS A 194 -16.19 -6.14 -4.00
N ALA A 195 -14.86 -6.18 -4.00
CA ALA A 195 -14.09 -7.32 -4.45
C ALA A 195 -12.68 -7.23 -3.88
N THR A 196 -12.12 -8.38 -3.58
CA THR A 196 -10.72 -8.56 -3.26
C THR A 196 -10.20 -9.71 -4.08
N ILE A 197 -9.21 -9.42 -4.92
CA ILE A 197 -8.52 -10.44 -5.70
C ILE A 197 -7.06 -10.49 -5.29
N PHE A 198 -6.50 -11.70 -5.30
CA PHE A 198 -5.11 -11.90 -4.96
C PHE A 198 -4.42 -12.84 -5.93
N LYS A 199 -3.09 -12.71 -5.99
CA LYS A 199 -2.20 -13.67 -6.63
C LYS A 199 -0.80 -13.57 -6.05
N THR A 200 0.00 -14.61 -6.24
CA THR A 200 1.43 -14.52 -5.96
C THR A 200 2.17 -14.07 -7.21
N ARG A 201 2.99 -13.02 -7.12
CA ARG A 201 3.76 -12.48 -8.26
C ARG A 201 5.11 -11.90 -7.84
N ARG A 202 5.93 -11.55 -8.83
CA ARG A 202 7.19 -10.79 -8.61
C ARG A 202 6.97 -9.29 -8.76
N TRP A 203 7.82 -8.51 -8.09
CA TRP A 203 7.84 -7.05 -8.21
C TRP A 203 8.22 -6.59 -9.62
N GLY A 204 7.67 -5.45 -10.08
CA GLY A 204 8.08 -4.75 -11.30
C GLY A 204 7.82 -5.43 -12.65
N LYS A 205 7.44 -6.71 -12.69
CA LYS A 205 7.16 -7.45 -13.93
C LYS A 205 5.66 -7.44 -14.24
N PRO A 206 5.19 -6.71 -15.26
CA PRO A 206 3.82 -6.86 -15.74
C PRO A 206 3.63 -8.28 -16.27
N GLU A 207 2.66 -9.00 -15.74
CA GLU A 207 2.35 -10.35 -16.19
C GLU A 207 1.23 -10.28 -17.22
N LYS A 208 1.42 -10.94 -18.37
CA LYS A 208 0.54 -10.84 -19.54
C LYS A 208 -0.84 -11.48 -19.30
N PHE A 209 -0.89 -12.56 -18.52
CA PHE A 209 -2.09 -13.26 -18.07
C PHE A 209 -1.79 -13.89 -16.71
N GLY A 210 -2.79 -14.05 -15.84
CA GLY A 210 -2.55 -14.70 -14.55
C GLY A 210 -3.83 -15.12 -13.83
N ASP A 211 -3.71 -16.22 -13.08
CA ASP A 211 -4.77 -16.82 -12.28
C ASP A 211 -5.03 -16.00 -11.01
N TRP A 212 -5.76 -14.90 -11.16
CA TRP A 212 -6.29 -14.15 -10.03
C TRP A 212 -7.36 -14.96 -9.32
N LYS A 213 -7.34 -14.94 -7.98
CA LYS A 213 -8.32 -15.62 -7.14
C LYS A 213 -9.12 -14.60 -6.35
N PHE A 214 -10.43 -14.76 -6.32
CA PHE A 214 -11.30 -14.00 -5.42
C PHE A 214 -11.12 -14.47 -3.97
N LEU A 215 -11.12 -13.52 -3.03
CA LEU A 215 -11.14 -13.80 -1.59
C LEU A 215 -12.52 -13.65 -0.96
N ASN A 216 -13.36 -12.81 -1.56
CA ASN A 216 -14.74 -12.56 -1.18
C ASN A 216 -15.64 -12.57 -2.42
#